data_AF-A0A3S0LAN7-F1
#
_entry.id   AF-A0A3S0LAN7-F1
#
_cell.length_a   1.000
_cell.length_b   1.000
_cell.length_c   1.000
_cell.angle_alpha   90.00
_cell.angle_beta   90.00
_cell.angle_gamma   90.00
#
_symmetry.space_group_name_H-M   'P 1'
#
loop_
_entity.id
_entity.type
_entity.pdbx_description
1 polymer ?
#
loop_
_entity_poly.entity_id
_entity_poly.type
_entity_poly.pdbx_seq_one_letter_code
_entity_poly.pdbx_strand_id
1 'polypeptide(L)'
;MLKLWAFAPAADKCFTLWIMSERTFAMIKPDGVKRGLTAEILRRIEHKGYRVVGLKLYQIPREVAENHYGEHSDKPFFGELVDFITSGPVVAIALEGENAIAGWRSMMGATNPANAAPGTIRGDFATSMGENVSHGSDSPESAERELALFFSDSELIK
;
A
#
# COMPACT_ATOMS: atom_id res chain seq x y z
N MET A 1 4.83 54.60 -39.43
CA MET A 1 4.61 53.16 -39.22
C MET A 1 5.57 52.67 -38.15
N LEU A 2 5.11 52.54 -36.90
CA LEU A 2 5.77 51.75 -35.87
C LEU A 2 4.71 50.84 -35.26
N LYS A 3 4.86 49.53 -35.44
CA LYS A 3 3.99 48.49 -34.90
C LYS A 3 4.22 48.41 -33.39
N LEU A 4 3.22 48.76 -32.58
CA LEU A 4 3.16 48.35 -31.19
C LEU A 4 3.02 46.82 -31.14
N TRP A 5 4.00 46.15 -30.54
CA TRP A 5 3.85 44.76 -30.10
C TRP A 5 3.22 44.80 -28.72
N ALA A 6 1.94 44.45 -28.62
CA ALA A 6 1.29 44.20 -27.35
C ALA A 6 1.88 42.90 -26.77
N PHE A 7 2.61 43.00 -25.66
CA PHE A 7 2.88 41.85 -24.81
C PHE A 7 1.55 41.45 -24.17
N ALA A 8 0.96 40.36 -24.64
CA ALA A 8 -0.07 39.66 -23.88
C ALA A 8 0.61 39.05 -22.63
N PRO A 9 0.02 39.15 -21.43
CA PRO A 9 0.52 38.40 -20.29
C PRO A 9 0.36 36.91 -20.62
N ALA A 10 1.45 36.17 -20.52
CA ALA A 10 1.39 34.71 -20.56
C ALA A 10 0.45 34.28 -19.43
N ALA A 11 -0.68 33.65 -19.82
CA ALA A 11 -1.62 33.10 -18.86
C ALA A 11 -0.86 32.20 -17.89
N ASP A 12 -1.07 32.45 -16.60
CA ASP A 12 -0.56 31.68 -15.48
C ASP A 12 -0.91 30.21 -15.66
N LYS A 13 0.02 29.42 -16.22
CA LYS A 13 -0.02 27.95 -16.22
C LYS A 13 0.33 27.39 -14.83
N CYS A 14 -0.04 28.12 -13.78
CA CYS A 14 0.04 27.72 -12.39
C CYS A 14 -1.35 27.33 -11.87
N PHE A 15 -2.17 26.72 -12.74
CA PHE A 15 -3.38 26.01 -12.35
C PHE A 15 -3.11 24.52 -12.43
N THR A 16 -2.74 23.97 -11.27
CA THR A 16 -3.09 22.62 -10.85
C THR A 16 -2.98 21.57 -11.95
N LEU A 17 -1.77 21.06 -12.17
CA LEU A 17 -1.63 19.69 -12.65
C LEU A 17 -2.36 18.85 -11.60
N TRP A 18 -3.59 18.43 -11.89
CA TRP A 18 -4.25 17.39 -11.12
C TRP A 18 -3.36 16.17 -11.27
N ILE A 19 -2.40 16.01 -10.35
CA ILE A 19 -1.75 14.73 -10.15
C ILE A 19 -2.90 13.83 -9.75
N MET A 20 -3.35 12.99 -10.69
CA MET A 20 -4.23 11.88 -10.38
C MET A 20 -3.47 11.05 -9.35
N SER A 21 -3.80 11.23 -8.07
CA SER A 21 -3.10 10.56 -6.99
C SER A 21 -3.46 9.08 -7.05
N GLU A 22 -2.46 8.24 -7.26
CA GLU A 22 -2.62 6.79 -7.31
C GLU A 22 -2.95 6.29 -5.90
N ARG A 23 -3.85 5.31 -5.80
CA ARG A 23 -4.16 4.63 -4.54
C ARG A 23 -3.66 3.20 -4.57
N THR A 24 -3.21 2.70 -3.43
CA THR A 24 -2.78 1.31 -3.27
C THR A 24 -3.26 0.74 -1.95
N PHE A 25 -3.49 -0.57 -1.90
CA PHE A 25 -3.70 -1.27 -0.65
C PHE A 25 -2.36 -1.63 -0.03
N ALA A 26 -2.23 -1.36 1.25
CA ALA A 26 -1.11 -1.75 2.09
C ALA A 26 -1.65 -2.47 3.33
N MET A 27 -0.90 -3.43 3.84
CA MET A 27 -1.30 -4.15 5.04
C MET A 27 -0.09 -4.51 5.89
N ILE A 28 -0.19 -4.24 7.18
CA ILE A 28 0.72 -4.78 8.20
C ILE A 28 0.14 -6.11 8.66
N LYS A 29 0.85 -7.19 8.38
CA LYS A 29 0.44 -8.57 8.64
C LYS A 29 0.45 -8.90 10.14
N PRO A 30 -0.13 -10.04 10.57
CA PRO A 30 -0.26 -10.37 11.99
C PRO A 30 1.07 -10.39 12.75
N ASP A 31 2.15 -10.86 12.13
CA ASP A 31 3.50 -10.83 12.69
C ASP A 31 4.00 -9.40 12.96
N GLY A 32 3.75 -8.47 12.04
CA GLY A 32 4.10 -7.06 12.21
C GLY A 32 3.30 -6.39 13.32
N VAL A 33 2.00 -6.66 13.41
CA VAL A 33 1.12 -6.13 14.46
C VAL A 33 1.53 -6.68 15.83
N LYS A 34 1.69 -8.00 15.95
CA LYS A 34 2.10 -8.70 17.18
C LYS A 34 3.42 -8.17 17.74
N ARG A 35 4.33 -7.74 16.85
CA ARG A 35 5.65 -7.19 17.20
C ARG A 35 5.64 -5.67 17.47
N GLY A 36 4.49 -5.01 17.40
CA GLY A 36 4.38 -3.57 17.65
C GLY A 36 4.97 -2.69 16.56
N LEU A 37 5.09 -3.18 15.32
CA LEU A 37 5.71 -2.44 14.21
C LEU A 37 4.76 -1.43 13.54
N THR A 38 3.50 -1.34 13.97
CA THR A 38 2.48 -0.47 13.38
C THR A 38 2.92 0.99 13.32
N ALA A 39 3.37 1.56 14.45
CA ALA A 39 3.77 2.95 14.50
C ALA A 39 4.98 3.25 13.61
N GLU A 40 5.96 2.34 13.56
CA GLU A 40 7.16 2.52 12.75
C GLU A 40 6.85 2.46 11.25
N ILE A 41 5.99 1.54 10.82
CA ILE A 41 5.59 1.44 9.41
C ILE A 41 4.76 2.67 8.99
N LEU A 42 3.80 3.09 9.81
CA LEU A 42 3.02 4.32 9.54
C LEU A 42 3.93 5.55 9.46
N ARG A 43 4.90 5.67 10.37
CA ARG A 43 5.89 6.75 10.35
C ARG A 43 6.67 6.78 9.03
N ARG A 44 7.07 5.62 8.48
CA ARG A 44 7.77 5.53 7.18
C ARG A 44 6.88 5.96 6.01
N ILE A 45 5.61 5.54 6.02
CA ILE A 45 4.60 5.94 5.03
C ILE A 45 4.42 7.47 5.03
N GLU A 46 4.21 8.06 6.20
CA GLU A 46 4.01 9.51 6.34
C GLU A 46 5.26 10.30 5.99
N HIS A 47 6.45 9.87 6.44
CA HIS A 47 7.73 10.51 6.09
C HIS A 47 8.01 10.50 4.59
N LYS A 48 7.52 9.50 3.85
CA LYS A 48 7.64 9.44 2.39
C LYS A 48 6.74 10.48 1.71
N GLY A 49 5.70 10.96 2.39
CA GLY A 49 4.71 11.90 1.87
C GLY A 49 3.45 11.23 1.33
N TYR A 50 3.23 9.93 1.58
CA TYR A 50 1.97 9.29 1.26
C TYR A 50 0.89 9.68 2.26
N ARG A 51 -0.34 9.87 1.76
CA ARG A 51 -1.51 10.12 2.58
C ARG A 51 -2.15 8.78 2.95
N VAL A 52 -2.49 8.62 4.23
CA VAL A 52 -3.35 7.52 4.68
C VAL A 52 -4.81 7.98 4.53
N VAL A 53 -5.52 7.38 3.58
CA VAL A 53 -6.92 7.72 3.28
C VAL A 53 -7.91 6.71 3.86
N GLY A 54 -7.42 5.60 4.41
CA GLY A 54 -8.18 4.61 5.17
C GLY A 54 -7.24 3.82 6.06
N LEU A 55 -7.67 3.54 7.30
CA LEU A 55 -6.86 2.83 8.29
C LEU A 55 -7.77 2.07 9.25
N LYS A 56 -7.60 0.75 9.36
CA LYS A 56 -8.30 -0.04 10.38
C LYS A 56 -7.49 -1.23 10.89
N LEU A 57 -7.62 -1.48 12.20
CA LEU A 57 -7.25 -2.75 12.80
C LEU A 57 -8.36 -3.76 12.49
N TYR A 58 -8.01 -4.87 11.85
CA TYR A 58 -9.00 -5.78 11.29
C TYR A 58 -8.62 -7.23 11.54
N GLN A 59 -9.58 -8.01 12.05
CA GLN A 59 -9.47 -9.46 12.09
C GLN A 59 -10.08 -10.01 10.80
N ILE A 60 -9.24 -10.46 9.87
CA ILE A 60 -9.68 -10.89 8.53
C ILE A 60 -10.50 -12.19 8.67
N PRO A 61 -11.76 -12.22 8.21
CA PRO A 61 -12.51 -13.46 8.06
C PRO A 61 -11.84 -14.36 7.03
N ARG A 62 -11.88 -15.68 7.26
CA ARG A 62 -11.22 -16.64 6.35
C ARG A 62 -11.64 -16.49 4.88
N GLU A 63 -12.92 -16.31 4.62
CA GLU A 63 -13.45 -16.07 3.28
C GLU A 63 -12.83 -14.85 2.59
N VAL A 64 -12.62 -13.75 3.33
CA VAL A 64 -11.97 -12.54 2.81
C VAL A 64 -10.49 -12.83 2.50
N ALA A 65 -9.81 -13.60 3.34
CA ALA A 65 -8.42 -14.02 3.09
C ALA A 65 -8.28 -14.93 1.87
N GLU A 66 -9.20 -15.88 1.69
CA GLU A 66 -9.25 -16.77 0.53
C GLU A 66 -9.52 -15.99 -0.76
N ASN A 67 -10.42 -15.01 -0.73
CA ASN A 67 -10.67 -14.09 -1.85
C ASN A 67 -9.45 -13.21 -2.15
N HIS A 68 -8.79 -12.69 -1.12
CA HIS A 68 -7.60 -11.86 -1.28
C HIS A 68 -6.45 -12.61 -1.95
N TYR A 69 -6.22 -13.87 -1.57
CA TYR A 69 -5.16 -14.72 -2.10
C TYR A 69 -5.63 -15.69 -3.19
N GLY A 70 -6.83 -15.49 -3.77
CA GLY A 70 -7.46 -16.44 -4.68
C GLY A 70 -6.63 -16.78 -5.92
N GLU A 71 -5.81 -15.86 -6.40
CA GLU A 71 -4.84 -16.09 -7.49
C GLU A 71 -3.78 -17.16 -7.16
N HIS A 72 -3.66 -17.54 -5.90
CA HIS A 72 -2.75 -18.56 -5.40
C HIS A 72 -3.46 -19.85 -4.97
N SER A 73 -4.76 -20.02 -5.22
CA SER A 73 -5.55 -21.17 -4.73
C SER A 73 -4.95 -22.54 -5.08
N ASP A 74 -4.31 -22.63 -6.26
CA ASP A 74 -3.71 -23.87 -6.76
C ASP A 74 -2.28 -24.09 -6.26
N LYS A 75 -1.74 -23.16 -5.45
CA LYS A 75 -0.38 -23.25 -4.91
C LYS A 75 -0.38 -24.04 -3.60
N PRO A 76 0.65 -24.88 -3.37
CA PRO A 76 0.71 -25.73 -2.17
C PRO A 76 0.77 -24.93 -0.86
N PHE A 77 1.22 -23.68 -0.90
CA PHE A 77 1.32 -22.79 0.26
C PHE A 77 0.04 -21.98 0.54
N PHE A 78 -1.02 -22.10 -0.27
CA PHE A 78 -2.23 -21.29 -0.11
C PHE A 78 -2.90 -21.46 1.25
N GLY A 79 -3.06 -22.70 1.72
CA GLY A 79 -3.65 -22.99 3.02
C GLY A 79 -2.88 -22.34 4.16
N GLU A 80 -1.55 -22.50 4.16
CA GLU A 80 -0.67 -21.87 5.16
C GLU A 80 -0.73 -20.34 5.12
N LEU A 81 -0.85 -19.76 3.92
CA LEU A 81 -0.97 -18.32 3.74
C LEU A 81 -2.28 -17.78 4.33
N VAL A 82 -3.40 -18.49 4.09
CA VAL A 82 -4.72 -18.15 4.66
C VAL A 82 -4.71 -18.32 6.18
N ASP A 83 -4.17 -19.43 6.69
CA ASP A 83 -4.07 -19.68 8.13
C ASP A 83 -3.22 -18.61 8.82
N PHE A 84 -2.10 -18.22 8.20
CA PHE A 84 -1.24 -17.18 8.73
C PHE A 84 -1.94 -15.83 8.76
N ILE A 85 -2.55 -15.38 7.65
CA ILE A 85 -3.13 -14.03 7.60
C ILE A 85 -4.36 -13.89 8.52
N THR A 86 -5.03 -15.01 8.83
CA THR A 86 -6.19 -15.05 9.73
C THR A 86 -5.81 -15.35 11.18
N SER A 87 -4.53 -15.62 11.49
CA SER A 87 -4.04 -15.99 12.83
C SER A 87 -4.11 -14.87 13.88
N GLY A 88 -4.32 -13.63 13.45
CA GLY A 88 -4.40 -12.46 14.32
C GLY A 88 -4.82 -11.20 13.56
N PRO A 89 -4.86 -10.05 14.24
CA PRO A 89 -5.27 -8.80 13.61
C PRO A 89 -4.21 -8.31 12.63
N VAL A 90 -4.68 -7.69 11.56
CA VAL A 90 -3.87 -6.92 10.61
C VAL A 90 -4.16 -5.43 10.78
N VAL A 91 -3.29 -4.59 10.27
CA VAL A 91 -3.63 -3.19 9.99
C VAL A 91 -3.78 -3.04 8.50
N ALA A 92 -5.02 -2.89 8.04
CA ALA A 92 -5.35 -2.57 6.65
C ALA A 92 -5.20 -1.06 6.44
N ILE A 93 -4.57 -0.66 5.34
CA ILE A 93 -4.21 0.73 5.04
C ILE A 93 -4.53 1.02 3.57
N ALA A 94 -5.30 2.07 3.32
CA ALA A 94 -5.44 2.64 1.98
C ALA A 94 -4.49 3.84 1.88
N LEU A 95 -3.53 3.74 0.95
CA LEU A 95 -2.53 4.78 0.71
C LEU A 95 -2.86 5.55 -0.55
N GLU A 96 -2.60 6.86 -0.54
CA GLU A 96 -2.75 7.75 -1.69
C GLU A 96 -1.48 8.57 -1.90
N GLY A 97 -1.05 8.70 -3.15
CA GLY A 97 0.01 9.60 -3.56
C GLY A 97 0.55 9.31 -4.95
N GLU A 98 1.59 10.03 -5.36
CA GLU A 98 2.21 9.82 -6.66
C GLU A 98 2.98 8.48 -6.68
N ASN A 99 2.71 7.63 -7.68
CA ASN A 99 3.30 6.30 -7.83
C ASN A 99 3.20 5.47 -6.53
N ALA A 100 2.06 5.53 -5.85
CA ALA A 100 1.83 4.88 -4.57
C ALA A 100 2.05 3.35 -4.62
N ILE A 101 1.64 2.67 -5.70
CA ILE A 101 1.79 1.22 -5.86
C ILE A 101 3.29 0.87 -5.93
N ALA A 102 3.98 1.43 -6.93
CA ALA A 102 5.39 1.14 -7.15
C ALA A 102 6.25 1.57 -5.94
N GLY A 103 5.99 2.75 -5.39
CA GLY A 103 6.76 3.28 -4.28
C GLY A 103 6.48 2.57 -2.96
N TRP A 104 5.25 2.11 -2.69
CA TRP A 104 4.97 1.23 -1.55
C TRP A 104 5.70 -0.11 -1.68
N ARG A 105 5.70 -0.73 -2.86
CA ARG A 105 6.47 -1.95 -3.11
C ARG A 105 7.96 -1.78 -2.89
N SER A 106 8.54 -0.67 -3.36
CA SER A 106 9.93 -0.33 -3.10
C SER A 106 10.22 -0.15 -1.61
N MET A 107 9.30 0.51 -0.87
CA MET A 107 9.43 0.69 0.58
C MET A 107 9.34 -0.64 1.35
N MET A 108 8.45 -1.54 0.93
CA MET A 108 8.33 -2.87 1.51
C MET A 108 9.60 -3.70 1.31
N GLY A 109 10.21 -3.62 0.12
CA GLY A 109 11.34 -4.46 -0.26
C GLY A 109 10.94 -5.82 -0.82
N ALA A 110 11.92 -6.61 -1.25
CA ALA A 110 11.71 -7.92 -1.88
C ALA A 110 10.92 -8.87 -0.96
N THR A 111 10.08 -9.73 -1.55
CA THR A 111 9.22 -10.68 -0.80
C THR A 111 10.01 -11.60 0.11
N ASN A 112 11.17 -12.08 -0.36
CA ASN A 112 12.12 -12.82 0.46
C ASN A 112 13.02 -11.81 1.22
N PRO A 113 12.97 -11.76 2.56
CA PRO A 113 13.78 -10.83 3.35
C PRO A 113 15.28 -10.96 3.12
N ALA A 114 15.77 -12.16 2.80
CA ALA A 114 17.18 -12.39 2.47
C ALA A 114 17.66 -11.60 1.23
N ASN A 115 16.72 -11.20 0.37
CA ASN A 115 16.97 -10.41 -0.83
C ASN A 115 16.48 -8.95 -0.68
N ALA A 116 15.95 -8.57 0.49
CA ALA A 116 15.46 -7.24 0.74
C ALA A 116 16.62 -6.32 1.19
N ALA A 117 16.73 -5.14 0.60
CA ALA A 117 17.80 -4.20 0.93
C ALA A 117 17.61 -3.62 2.35
N PRO A 118 18.70 -3.35 3.09
CA PRO A 118 18.63 -2.57 4.32
C PRO A 118 17.91 -1.23 4.12
N GLY A 119 17.08 -0.83 5.07
CA GLY A 119 16.21 0.35 4.99
C GLY A 119 14.82 0.08 4.41
N THR A 120 14.59 -1.08 3.78
CA THR A 120 13.22 -1.52 3.41
C THR A 120 12.54 -2.16 4.61
N ILE A 121 11.20 -2.17 4.64
CA ILE A 121 10.44 -2.75 5.77
C ILE A 121 10.79 -4.22 5.98
N ARG A 122 10.88 -5.01 4.90
CA ARG A 122 11.24 -6.43 4.98
C ARG A 122 12.72 -6.62 5.32
N GLY A 123 13.61 -5.80 4.77
CA GLY A 123 15.04 -5.88 5.09
C GLY A 123 15.33 -5.58 6.56
N ASP A 124 14.60 -4.63 7.15
CA ASP A 124 14.83 -4.21 8.53
C ASP A 124 14.09 -5.09 9.55
N PHE A 125 12.92 -5.64 9.18
CA PHE A 125 12.03 -6.24 10.17
C PHE A 125 11.57 -7.66 9.90
N ALA A 126 11.59 -8.17 8.67
CA ALA A 126 11.04 -9.51 8.41
C ALA A 126 11.94 -10.62 8.95
N THR A 127 11.33 -11.68 9.49
CA THR A 127 12.04 -12.82 10.10
C THR A 127 12.13 -14.01 9.15
N SER A 128 11.16 -14.17 8.25
CA SER A 128 11.12 -15.25 7.27
C SER A 128 10.29 -14.87 6.04
N MET A 129 10.20 -15.76 5.06
CA MET A 129 9.36 -15.53 3.88
C MET A 129 7.85 -15.53 4.22
N GLY A 130 7.41 -16.37 5.16
CA GLY A 130 6.03 -16.39 5.64
C GLY A 130 5.71 -15.18 6.54
N GLU A 131 6.65 -14.84 7.41
CA GLU A 131 6.56 -13.70 8.35
C GLU A 131 7.34 -12.49 7.81
N ASN A 132 6.84 -11.95 6.69
CA ASN A 132 7.47 -10.83 6.01
C ASN A 132 6.82 -9.46 6.27
N VAL A 133 6.08 -9.34 7.38
CA VAL A 133 5.57 -8.09 8.01
C VAL A 133 4.52 -7.31 7.21
N SER A 134 4.61 -7.27 5.88
CA SER A 134 3.88 -6.32 5.05
C SER A 134 3.38 -6.93 3.75
N HIS A 135 2.23 -6.45 3.28
CA HIS A 135 1.63 -6.70 1.98
C HIS A 135 1.37 -5.37 1.25
N GLY A 136 1.31 -5.44 -0.08
CA GLY A 136 0.82 -4.34 -0.90
C GLY A 136 0.53 -4.79 -2.32
N SER A 137 -0.41 -4.09 -2.96
CA SER A 137 -0.86 -4.41 -4.31
C SER A 137 0.28 -4.36 -5.32
N ASP A 138 0.19 -5.18 -6.36
CA ASP A 138 1.25 -5.36 -7.35
C ASP A 138 1.02 -4.62 -8.67
N SER A 139 -0.24 -4.26 -8.97
CA SER A 139 -0.69 -3.50 -10.13
C SER A 139 -1.86 -2.58 -9.78
N PRO A 140 -2.24 -1.63 -10.67
CA PRO A 140 -3.45 -0.83 -10.51
C PRO A 140 -4.73 -1.66 -10.35
N GLU A 141 -4.87 -2.74 -11.12
CA GLU A 141 -6.03 -3.64 -11.06
C GLU A 141 -6.10 -4.38 -9.72
N SER A 142 -4.96 -4.88 -9.23
CA SER A 142 -4.88 -5.47 -7.90
C SER A 142 -5.19 -4.45 -6.81
N ALA A 143 -4.72 -3.20 -6.96
CA ALA A 143 -4.99 -2.14 -5.99
C ALA A 143 -6.48 -1.81 -5.89
N GLU A 144 -7.17 -1.65 -7.01
CA GLU A 144 -8.61 -1.40 -7.04
C GLU A 144 -9.39 -2.55 -6.37
N ARG A 145 -9.10 -3.79 -6.76
CA ARG A 145 -9.73 -5.00 -6.19
C ARG A 145 -9.49 -5.12 -4.70
N GLU A 146 -8.23 -4.97 -4.25
CA GLU A 146 -7.86 -5.10 -2.84
C GLU A 146 -8.46 -3.98 -1.99
N LEU A 147 -8.46 -2.73 -2.47
CA LEU A 147 -9.11 -1.63 -1.76
C LEU A 147 -10.62 -1.88 -1.60
N ALA A 148 -11.30 -2.32 -2.65
CA ALA A 148 -12.73 -2.65 -2.61
C ALA A 148 -13.04 -3.86 -1.71
N LEU A 149 -12.12 -4.82 -1.61
CA LEU A 149 -12.27 -5.99 -0.74
C LEU A 149 -12.12 -5.62 0.74
N PHE A 150 -11.22 -4.68 1.06
CA PHE A 150 -10.90 -4.33 2.45
C PHE A 150 -11.59 -3.08 2.96
N PHE A 151 -12.07 -2.16 2.12
CA PHE A 151 -12.67 -0.90 2.56
C PHE A 151 -14.00 -0.63 1.83
N SER A 152 -15.03 -0.23 2.57
CA SER A 152 -16.20 0.40 1.96
C SER A 152 -15.93 1.89 1.66
N ASP A 153 -16.68 2.47 0.73
CA ASP A 153 -16.54 3.89 0.34
C ASP A 153 -16.61 4.86 1.54
N SER A 154 -17.39 4.53 2.57
CA SER A 154 -17.50 5.35 3.79
C SER A 154 -16.28 5.27 4.71
N GLU A 155 -15.41 4.28 4.54
CA GLU A 155 -14.16 4.13 5.29
C GLU A 155 -12.99 4.87 4.61
N LEU A 156 -13.20 5.41 3.40
CA LEU A 156 -12.19 6.11 2.62
C LEU A 156 -12.44 7.62 2.62
N ILE A 157 -11.42 8.38 3.03
CA ILE A 157 -11.42 9.83 2.95
C ILE A 157 -11.12 10.25 1.50
N LYS A 158 -11.89 11.23 1.02
CA LYS A 158 -11.74 11.83 -0.31
C LYS A 158 -10.84 13.07 -0.25
#